data_AF-A0A962PBZ0-F1
#
_entry.id   AF-A0A962PBZ0-F1
#
_cell.length_a   1.000
_cell.length_b   1.000
_cell.length_c   1.000
_cell.angle_alpha   90.00
_cell.angle_beta   90.00
_cell.angle_gamma   90.00
#
_symmetry.space_group_name_H-M   'P 1'
#
loop_
_entity.id
_entity.type
_entity.pdbx_description
1 polymer ?
#
loop_
_entity_poly.entity_id
_entity_poly.type
_entity_poly.pdbx_seq_one_letter_code
_entity_poly.pdbx_strand_id
1 'polypeptide(L)'
;MKALVLLFWQMLRFKRSPEDAPYSQALLMLILVFNFAVSASIQLVAKPDMVRIALLSPAIMIVVELIILYGLFHIKQLQARFVQTQMSVFACDTLLSLMTLPIVLFSLQLGSKSALLPMLG
;
A
#
# COMPACT_ATOMS: atom_id res chain seq x y z
N MET A 1 -16.58 3.53 10.23
CA MET A 1 -15.22 2.95 10.28
C MET A 1 -15.22 1.42 10.24
N LYS A 2 -15.83 0.70 11.20
CA LYS A 2 -15.80 -0.78 11.28
C LYS A 2 -16.28 -1.49 10.00
N ALA A 3 -17.33 -0.97 9.35
CA ALA A 3 -17.87 -1.53 8.12
C ALA A 3 -16.92 -1.42 6.91
N LEU A 4 -16.17 -0.31 6.79
CA LEU A 4 -15.22 -0.09 5.69
C LEU A 4 -14.02 -1.03 5.79
N VAL A 5 -13.44 -1.17 7.00
CA VAL A 5 -12.34 -2.11 7.25
C VAL A 5 -12.77 -3.54 6.93
N LEU A 6 -14.00 -3.92 7.31
CA LEU A 6 -14.54 -5.23 7.01
C LEU A 6 -14.78 -5.46 5.50
N LEU A 7 -15.21 -4.42 4.78
CA LEU A 7 -15.38 -4.46 3.32
C LEU A 7 -14.04 -4.65 2.61
N PHE A 8 -13.01 -3.87 2.96
CA PHE A 8 -11.68 -4.03 2.39
C PHE A 8 -11.04 -5.37 2.76
N TRP A 9 -11.29 -5.87 3.98
CA TRP A 9 -10.89 -7.22 4.37
C TRP A 9 -11.57 -8.31 3.54
N GLN A 10 -12.86 -8.14 3.20
CA GLN A 10 -13.57 -9.06 2.32
C GLN A 10 -13.04 -9.00 0.88
N MET A 11 -12.69 -7.80 0.37
CA MET A 11 -12.04 -7.63 -0.93
C MET A 11 -10.69 -8.33 -0.99
N LEU A 12 -9.88 -8.21 0.07
CA LEU A 12 -8.61 -8.93 0.23
C LEU A 12 -8.76 -10.45 0.18
N ARG A 13 -9.89 -10.96 0.68
CA ARG A 13 -10.24 -12.39 0.64
C ARG A 13 -10.96 -12.78 -0.65
N PHE A 14 -11.01 -11.91 -1.65
CA PHE A 14 -11.72 -12.08 -2.91
C PHE A 14 -13.22 -12.41 -2.74
N LYS A 15 -13.83 -11.97 -1.64
CA LYS A 15 -15.26 -12.18 -1.33
C LYS A 15 -16.16 -11.05 -1.84
N ARG A 16 -15.58 -9.92 -2.20
CA ARG A 16 -16.27 -8.75 -2.74
C ARG A 16 -15.51 -8.16 -3.91
N SER A 17 -16.26 -7.55 -4.82
CA SER A 17 -15.69 -6.92 -6.01
C SER A 17 -15.28 -5.47 -5.70
N PRO A 18 -14.26 -4.92 -6.38
CA PRO A 18 -13.84 -3.52 -6.20
C PRO A 18 -14.95 -2.48 -6.45
N GLU A 19 -15.98 -2.85 -7.22
CA GLU A 19 -17.15 -2.01 -7.50
C GLU A 19 -18.08 -1.83 -6.30
N ASP A 20 -17.97 -2.70 -5.27
CA ASP A 20 -18.74 -2.58 -4.03
C ASP A 20 -18.25 -1.45 -3.12
N ALA A 21 -17.12 -0.82 -3.44
CA ALA A 21 -16.60 0.32 -2.68
C ALA A 21 -17.52 1.55 -2.87
N PRO A 22 -17.80 2.33 -1.81
CA PRO A 22 -18.57 3.55 -1.95
C PRO A 22 -17.83 4.57 -2.83
N TYR A 23 -18.52 5.16 -3.80
CA TYR A 23 -17.95 6.26 -4.57
C TYR A 23 -17.76 7.49 -3.67
N SER A 24 -16.50 7.79 -3.33
CA SER A 24 -16.14 8.97 -2.55
C SER A 24 -14.69 9.38 -2.83
N GLN A 25 -14.50 10.54 -3.46
CA GLN A 25 -13.17 11.10 -3.70
C GLN A 25 -12.44 11.44 -2.40
N ALA A 26 -13.17 11.91 -1.38
CA ALA A 26 -12.62 12.20 -0.06
C ALA A 26 -12.07 10.92 0.60
N LEU A 27 -12.79 9.80 0.48
CA LEU A 27 -12.34 8.53 1.04
C LEU A 27 -11.09 7.99 0.30
N LEU A 28 -11.03 8.16 -1.02
CA LEU A 28 -9.85 7.81 -1.82
C LEU A 28 -8.62 8.59 -1.35
N MET A 29 -8.74 9.91 -1.18
CA MET A 29 -7.65 10.76 -0.68
C MET A 29 -7.20 10.33 0.72
N LEU A 30 -8.15 10.01 1.61
CA LEU A 30 -7.84 9.50 2.94
C LEU A 30 -7.05 8.19 2.88
N ILE A 31 -7.49 7.23 2.07
CA ILE A 31 -6.82 5.94 1.91
C ILE A 31 -5.44 6.11 1.27
N LEU A 32 -5.28 7.02 0.32
CA LEU A 32 -3.99 7.32 -0.31
C LEU A 32 -3.00 7.89 0.71
N VAL A 33 -3.42 8.87 1.51
CA VAL A 33 -2.57 9.44 2.59
C VAL A 33 -2.21 8.37 3.61
N PHE A 34 -3.18 7.52 3.98
CA PHE A 34 -2.95 6.44 4.92
C PHE A 34 -1.98 5.38 4.36
N ASN A 35 -2.15 4.98 3.11
CA ASN A 35 -1.24 4.08 2.39
C ASN A 35 0.18 4.64 2.37
N PHE A 36 0.35 5.89 1.96
CA PHE A 36 1.65 6.56 1.94
C PHE A 36 2.29 6.58 3.33
N ALA A 37 1.53 6.96 4.36
CA ALA A 37 2.02 7.05 5.72
C ALA A 37 2.48 5.67 6.25
N VAL A 38 1.70 4.61 6.00
CA VAL A 38 2.05 3.23 6.39
C VAL A 38 3.30 2.77 5.65
N SER A 39 3.33 2.90 4.32
CA SER A 39 4.45 2.45 3.48
C SER A 39 5.73 3.21 3.80
N ALA A 40 5.67 4.54 3.98
CA ALA A 40 6.82 5.35 4.39
C ALA A 40 7.32 4.96 5.80
N SER A 41 6.40 4.74 6.74
CA SER A 41 6.76 4.31 8.11
C SER A 41 7.47 2.96 8.12
N ILE A 42 6.98 2.00 7.33
CA ILE A 42 7.62 0.68 7.19
C ILE A 42 9.03 0.82 6.62
N GLN A 43 9.20 1.62 5.57
CA GLN A 43 10.52 1.83 4.96
C GLN A 43 11.49 2.56 5.89
N LEU A 44 11.02 3.53 6.68
CA LEU A 44 11.82 4.23 7.67
C LEU A 44 12.28 3.29 8.79
N VAL A 45 11.40 2.40 9.27
CA VAL A 45 11.75 1.38 10.26
C VAL A 45 12.76 0.38 9.69
N ALA A 46 12.62 0.00 8.42
CA ALA A 46 13.52 -0.95 7.77
C ALA A 46 14.92 -0.36 7.47
N LYS A 47 15.00 0.94 7.12
CA LYS A 47 16.24 1.61 6.68
C LYS A 47 16.29 3.06 7.19
N PRO A 48 16.64 3.29 8.47
CA PRO A 48 16.61 4.62 9.08
C PRO A 48 17.61 5.60 8.43
N ASP A 49 18.76 5.12 7.95
CA ASP A 49 19.80 5.97 7.36
C ASP A 49 19.45 6.55 5.98
N MET A 50 18.38 6.04 5.34
CA MET A 50 17.98 6.40 3.98
C MET A 50 16.60 7.05 3.91
N VAL A 51 16.35 8.02 4.79
CA VAL A 51 15.07 8.76 4.92
C VAL A 51 14.53 9.27 3.57
N ARG A 52 15.40 9.83 2.72
CA ARG A 52 14.99 10.36 1.41
C ARG A 52 14.44 9.28 0.50
N ILE A 53 15.05 8.09 0.49
CA ILE A 53 14.61 6.95 -0.32
C ILE A 53 13.34 6.35 0.29
N ALA A 54 13.26 6.25 1.62
CA ALA A 54 12.09 5.75 2.33
C ALA A 54 10.81 6.57 2.08
N LEU A 55 10.94 7.87 1.79
CA LEU A 55 9.82 8.75 1.44
C LEU A 55 9.55 8.80 -0.07
N LEU A 56 10.59 8.80 -0.91
CA LEU A 56 10.43 8.88 -2.37
C LEU A 56 9.89 7.58 -2.96
N SER A 57 10.31 6.42 -2.44
CA SER A 57 9.89 5.13 -2.98
C SER A 57 8.37 4.93 -2.92
N PRO A 58 7.68 5.11 -1.77
CA PRO A 58 6.23 5.02 -1.71
C PRO A 58 5.53 6.04 -2.61
N ALA A 59 6.05 7.26 -2.69
CA ALA A 59 5.47 8.31 -3.53
C ALA A 59 5.52 7.92 -5.02
N ILE A 60 6.66 7.42 -5.50
CA ILE A 60 6.82 6.95 -6.87
C ILE A 60 5.87 5.78 -7.14
N MET A 61 5.76 4.84 -6.20
CA MET A 61 4.90 3.67 -6.34
C MET A 61 3.42 4.06 -6.50
N ILE A 62 2.92 4.98 -5.66
CA ILE A 62 1.56 5.53 -5.76
C ILE A 62 1.33 6.20 -7.12
N VAL A 63 2.27 7.03 -7.58
CA VAL A 63 2.15 7.73 -8.87
C VAL A 63 2.11 6.75 -10.04
N VAL A 64 3.00 5.77 -10.04
CA VAL A 64 3.05 4.72 -11.07
C VAL A 64 1.73 3.94 -11.10
N GLU A 65 1.22 3.56 -9.94
CA GLU A 65 -0.03 2.83 -9.80
C GLU A 65 -1.24 3.65 -10.30
N LEU A 66 -1.31 4.94 -9.95
CA LEU A 66 -2.34 5.86 -10.47
C LEU A 66 -2.30 5.94 -11.99
N ILE A 67 -1.12 6.14 -12.57
CA ILE A 67 -0.95 6.30 -14.02
C ILE A 67 -1.36 5.02 -14.75
N ILE A 68 -0.92 3.86 -14.25
CA ILE A 68 -1.22 2.56 -14.87
C ILE A 68 -2.72 2.27 -14.81
N LEU A 69 -3.34 2.42 -13.64
CA LEU A 69 -4.78 2.18 -13.50
C LEU A 69 -5.58 3.18 -14.32
N TYR A 70 -5.21 4.46 -14.32
CA TYR A 70 -5.88 5.46 -15.15
C TYR A 70 -5.79 5.11 -16.64
N GLY A 71 -4.60 4.73 -17.13
CA GLY A 71 -4.39 4.32 -18.52
C GLY A 71 -5.21 3.09 -18.91
N LEU A 72 -5.25 2.07 -18.07
CA LEU A 72 -6.05 0.86 -18.30
C LEU A 72 -7.54 1.17 -18.38
N PHE A 73 -8.05 1.99 -17.47
CA PHE A 73 -9.46 2.38 -17.44
C PHE A 73 -9.84 3.27 -18.63
N HIS A 74 -8.90 4.09 -19.10
CA HIS A 74 -9.07 4.89 -20.31
C HIS A 74 -9.19 4.01 -21.55
N ILE A 75 -8.30 3.02 -21.72
CA ILE A 75 -8.35 2.06 -22.84
C ILE A 75 -9.64 1.24 -22.82
N LYS A 76 -10.12 0.86 -21.63
CA LYS A 76 -11.33 0.05 -21.45
C LYS A 76 -12.63 0.85 -21.43
N GLN A 77 -12.59 2.19 -21.50
CA GLN A 77 -13.77 3.07 -21.42
C GLN A 77 -14.60 2.88 -20.13
N LEU A 78 -13.97 2.52 -19.01
CA LEU A 78 -14.64 2.23 -17.74
C LEU A 78 -14.44 3.32 -16.67
N GLN A 79 -14.21 4.58 -17.08
CA GLN A 79 -13.76 5.65 -16.18
C GLN A 79 -14.66 5.88 -14.95
N ALA A 80 -15.97 5.63 -15.06
CA ALA A 80 -16.90 5.73 -13.94
C ALA A 80 -16.52 4.87 -12.72
N ARG A 81 -15.79 3.77 -12.95
CA ARG A 81 -15.36 2.80 -11.92
C ARG A 81 -13.93 3.04 -11.41
N PHE A 82 -13.26 4.10 -11.88
CA PHE A 82 -11.87 4.37 -11.52
C PHE A 82 -11.70 4.61 -10.02
N VAL A 83 -12.51 5.50 -9.42
CA VAL A 83 -12.40 5.88 -8.00
C VAL A 83 -12.58 4.66 -7.07
N GLN A 84 -13.56 3.81 -7.35
CA GLN A 84 -13.86 2.63 -6.54
C GLN A 84 -12.75 1.56 -6.67
N THR A 85 -12.25 1.35 -7.88
CA THR A 85 -11.15 0.42 -8.14
C THR A 85 -9.87 0.90 -7.45
N GLN A 86 -9.48 2.16 -7.65
CA GLN A 86 -8.28 2.72 -7.06
C GLN A 86 -8.32 2.68 -5.53
N MET A 87 -9.50 3.00 -4.96
CA MET A 87 -9.73 2.93 -3.53
C MET A 87 -9.56 1.51 -2.99
N SER A 88 -10.12 0.52 -3.68
CA SER A 88 -10.02 -0.88 -3.29
C SER A 88 -8.58 -1.39 -3.36
N VAL A 89 -7.85 -1.01 -4.43
CA VAL A 89 -6.45 -1.37 -4.62
C VAL A 89 -5.59 -0.81 -3.49
N PHE A 90 -5.66 0.50 -3.22
CA PHE A 90 -4.87 1.10 -2.13
C PHE A 90 -5.27 0.58 -0.75
N ALA A 91 -6.56 0.32 -0.51
CA ALA A 91 -6.98 -0.22 0.77
C ALA A 91 -6.42 -1.64 0.99
N CYS A 92 -6.45 -2.48 -0.04
CA CYS A 92 -5.86 -3.82 -0.01
C CYS A 92 -4.33 -3.75 0.18
N ASP A 93 -3.64 -2.90 -0.59
CA ASP A 93 -2.19 -2.71 -0.47
C ASP A 93 -1.80 -2.21 0.94
N THR A 94 -2.57 -1.29 1.52
CA THR A 94 -2.31 -0.81 2.88
C THR A 94 -2.48 -1.91 3.91
N LEU A 95 -3.53 -2.73 3.79
CA LEU A 95 -3.77 -3.85 4.69
C LEU A 95 -2.67 -4.92 4.56
N LEU A 96 -2.20 -5.21 3.35
CA LEU A 96 -1.05 -6.10 3.13
C LEU A 96 0.23 -5.52 3.72
N SER A 97 0.49 -4.22 3.52
CA SER A 97 1.62 -3.52 4.12
C SER A 97 1.59 -3.56 5.66
N LEU A 98 0.42 -3.44 6.27
CA LEU A 98 0.29 -3.64 7.73
C LEU A 98 0.60 -5.10 8.13
N MET A 99 0.27 -6.08 7.30
CA MET A 99 0.60 -7.48 7.55
C MET A 99 2.10 -7.80 7.36
N THR A 100 2.86 -6.97 6.63
CA THR A 100 4.32 -7.15 6.49
C THR A 100 5.11 -6.57 7.67
N LEU A 101 4.53 -5.68 8.48
CA LEU A 101 5.19 -5.09 9.66
C LEU A 101 5.86 -6.12 10.59
N PRO A 102 5.18 -7.21 11.02
CA PRO A 102 5.81 -8.20 11.90
C PRO A 102 7.04 -8.84 11.24
N ILE A 103 6.96 -9.11 9.94
CA ILE A 103 8.04 -9.73 9.16
C ILE A 103 9.26 -8.80 9.12
N VAL A 104 9.02 -7.50 8.93
CA VAL A 104 10.08 -6.47 8.96
C VAL A 104 10.69 -6.35 10.36
N LEU A 105 9.89 -6.39 11.42
CA LEU A 105 10.41 -6.37 12.79
C LEU A 105 11.25 -7.61 13.12
N PHE A 106 10.82 -8.79 12.68
CA PHE A 106 11.59 -10.03 12.82
C PHE A 106 12.89 -9.99 12.01
N SER A 107 12.89 -9.42 10.79
CA SER A 107 14.08 -9.34 9.96
C SER A 107 15.15 -8.42 10.56
N LEU A 108 14.77 -7.33 11.21
CA LEU A 108 15.68 -6.45 11.93
C LEU A 108 16.38 -7.18 13.11
N GLN A 109 15.65 -8.02 13.84
CA GLN A 109 16.22 -8.82 14.93
C GLN A 109 17.20 -9.89 14.43
N LEU A 110 16.92 -10.50 13.27
CA LEU A 110 17.79 -11.49 12.63
C LEU A 110 19.04 -10.87 12.01
N GLY A 111 18.90 -9.71 11.36
CA GLY A 111 20.02 -8.94 10.81
C GLY A 111 21.06 -8.57 11.87
N SER A 112 20.61 -8.22 13.09
CA SER A 112 21.49 -7.93 14.23
C SER A 112 22.25 -9.15 14.77
N LYS A 113 21.84 -10.39 14.45
CA LYS A 113 22.49 -11.63 14.93
C LYS A 113 23.35 -12.33 13.88
N SER A 114 23.33 -11.88 12.63
CA SER A 114 24.09 -12.53 11.57
C SER A 114 25.53 -12.01 11.51
N ALA A 115 26.46 -12.76 12.11
CA ALA A 115 27.90 -12.49 12.09
C ALA A 115 28.52 -12.53 10.67
N LEU A 116 27.78 -12.97 9.65
CA LEU A 116 28.25 -13.10 8.26
C LEU A 116 27.94 -11.89 7.37
N LEU A 117 27.05 -10.98 7.80
CA LEU A 117 26.75 -9.75 7.05
C LEU A 117 27.94 -8.78 6.88
N PRO A 118 28.85 -8.60 7.86
CA PRO A 118 30.03 -7.74 7.66
C PRO A 118 31.13 -8.39 6.82
N MET A 119 31.06 -9.69 6.51
CA MET A 119 32.07 -10.37 5.67
C MET A 119 31.73 -10.38 4.18
N LEU A 120 30.50 -10.03 3.80
CA LEU A 120 30.02 -9.99 2.41
C LEU A 120 29.70 -8.57 1.92
N GLY A 121 30.03 -7.55 2.74
CA GLY A 121 29.91 -6.12 2.40
C GLY A 121 31.27 -5.51 2.09
#